data_AF-A0A1F7LT05-F1
#
_entry.id   AF-A0A1F7LT05-F1
#
_cell.length_a   1.000
_cell.length_b   1.000
_cell.length_c   1.000
_cell.angle_alpha   90.00
_cell.angle_beta   90.00
_cell.angle_gamma   90.00
#
_symmetry.space_group_name_H-M   'P 1'
#
loop_
_entity.id
_entity.type
_entity.pdbx_description
1 polymer ?
#
loop_
_entity_poly.entity_id
_entity_poly.type
_entity_poly.pdbx_seq_one_letter_code
_entity_poly.pdbx_strand_id
1 'polypeptide(L)' 'MRTTLNLRDDLLAEAQRLTGVSEKTALLHAGLEALIARESARRLAALGGTARGLKVPRRRRLPKTQRAR' A
#
# COMPACT_ATOMS: atom_id res chain seq x y z
N MET A 1 -0.68 16.69 11.61
CA MET A 1 -1.59 17.08 12.71
C MET A 1 -0.96 16.59 14.01
N ARG A 2 -1.01 17.37 15.10
CA ARG A 2 -0.61 16.89 16.42
C ARG A 2 -1.85 16.42 17.17
N THR A 3 -1.82 15.18 17.65
CA THR A 3 -2.97 14.53 18.30
C THR A 3 -2.46 13.77 19.52
N THR A 4 -3.24 13.74 20.59
CA THR A 4 -2.95 12.93 21.78
C THR A 4 -3.82 11.67 21.72
N LEU A 5 -3.20 10.50 21.85
CA LEU A 5 -3.86 9.20 21.75
C LEU A 5 -3.45 8.33 22.93
N ASN A 6 -4.41 7.63 23.53
CA ASN A 6 -4.11 6.59 24.52
C ASN A 6 -3.86 5.27 23.80
N LEU A 7 -2.65 4.74 23.93
CA LEU A 7 -2.20 3.49 23.31
C LEU A 7 -1.68 2.55 24.39
N ARG A 8 -1.78 1.25 24.14
CA ARG A 8 -1.21 0.25 25.04
C ARG A 8 0.30 0.14 24.79
N ASP A 9 1.10 0.32 25.84
CA ASP A 9 2.56 0.38 25.75
C ASP A 9 3.19 -0.95 25.35
N ASP A 10 2.60 -2.08 25.77
CA ASP A 10 3.01 -3.43 25.40
C ASP A 10 2.92 -3.65 23.88
N LEU A 11 1.81 -3.22 23.27
CA LEU A 11 1.60 -3.32 21.83
C LEU A 11 2.58 -2.45 21.06
N LEU A 12 2.84 -1.24 21.56
CA LEU A 12 3.79 -0.33 20.92
C LEU A 12 5.20 -0.90 20.98
N ALA A 13 5.63 -1.39 22.14
CA ALA A 13 6.94 -2.00 22.33
C ALA A 13 7.14 -3.22 21.42
N GLU A 14 6.12 -4.09 21.33
CA GLU A 14 6.18 -5.26 20.45
C GLU A 14 6.25 -4.86 18.98
N ALA A 15 5.47 -3.88 18.56
CA ALA A 15 5.50 -3.38 17.19
C ALA A 15 6.85 -2.72 16.87
N GLN A 16 7.46 -1.96 17.78
CA GLN A 16 8.81 -1.41 17.61
C GLN A 16 9.86 -2.52 17.52
N ARG A 17 9.76 -3.55 18.36
CA ARG A 17 10.67 -4.70 18.37
C ARG A 17 10.61 -5.50 17.06
N LEU A 18 9.41 -5.71 16.52
CA LEU A 18 9.20 -6.49 15.31
C LEU A 18 9.52 -5.70 14.03
N THR A 19 9.21 -4.40 13.99
CA THR A 19 9.37 -3.57 12.78
C THR A 19 10.69 -2.82 12.74
N GLY A 20 11.38 -2.65 13.88
CA GLY A 20 12.57 -1.82 14.02
C GLY A 20 12.30 -0.31 13.97
N VAL A 21 11.04 0.11 13.85
CA VAL A 21 10.67 1.53 13.78
C VAL A 21 10.57 2.09 15.21
N SER A 22 11.51 2.94 15.60
CA SER A 22 11.56 3.52 16.95
C SER A 22 10.67 4.76 17.12
N GLU A 23 10.43 5.52 16.05
CA GLU A 23 9.62 6.74 16.11
C GLU A 23 8.12 6.38 16.16
N LYS A 24 7.43 6.82 17.23
CA LYS A 24 6.04 6.42 17.51
C LYS A 24 5.07 6.84 16.40
N THR A 25 5.25 8.03 15.84
CA THR A 25 4.36 8.55 14.79
C THR A 25 4.54 7.77 13.49
N ALA A 26 5.78 7.49 13.10
CA ALA A 26 6.13 6.68 11.94
C ALA A 26 5.57 5.27 12.07
N LEU A 27 5.65 4.67 13.26
CA LEU A 27 5.08 3.35 13.52
C LEU A 27 3.54 3.35 13.38
N LEU A 28 2.88 4.40 13.88
CA LEU A 28 1.42 4.55 13.71
C LEU A 28 1.03 4.73 12.24
N HIS A 29 1.74 5.58 11.49
CA HIS A 29 1.47 5.76 10.06
C HIS A 29 1.70 4.46 9.28
N ALA A 30 2.81 3.76 9.53
CA ALA A 30 3.09 2.47 8.92
C ALA A 30 2.00 1.43 9.26
N GLY A 31 1.49 1.42 10.50
CA GLY A 31 0.38 0.56 10.91
C GLY A 31 -0.90 0.86 10.14
N LEU A 32 -1.26 2.14 9.98
CA LEU A 32 -2.43 2.55 9.20
C LEU A 32 -2.29 2.19 7.72
N GLU A 33 -1.13 2.47 7.13
CA GLU A 33 -0.83 2.10 5.74
C GLU A 33 -0.92 0.58 5.53
N ALA A 34 -0.40 -0.22 6.46
CA ALA A 34 -0.48 -1.67 6.41
C ALA A 34 -1.93 -2.17 6.49
N LEU A 35 -2.78 -1.57 7.33
CA LEU A 35 -4.20 -1.91 7.41
C LEU A 35 -4.95 -1.57 6.12
N ILE A 36 -4.68 -0.40 5.55
CA ILE A 36 -5.25 0.03 4.26
C ILE A 36 -4.82 -0.91 3.14
N ALA A 37 -3.52 -1.25 3.07
CA ALA A 37 -2.97 -2.16 2.09
C ALA A 37 -3.62 -3.55 2.19
N ARG A 38 -3.77 -4.08 3.41
CA ARG A 38 -4.42 -5.38 3.67
C ARG A 38 -5.86 -5.41 3.17
N GLU A 39 -6.64 -4.38 3.47
CA GLU A 39 -8.03 -4.30 3.03
C GLU A 39 -8.14 -4.07 1.53
N SER A 40 -7.25 -3.25 0.96
CA SER A 40 -7.19 -3.01 -0.48
C SER A 40 -6.88 -4.31 -1.23
N ALA A 41 -5.93 -5.11 -0.75
CA ALA A 41 -5.60 -6.42 -1.31
C ALA A 41 -6.82 -7.36 -1.28
N ARG A 42 -7.55 -7.40 -0.16
CA ARG A 42 -8.79 -8.18 -0.03
C ARG A 42 -9.83 -7.78 -1.07
N ARG A 43 -10.07 -6.47 -1.23
CA ARG A 43 -11.03 -5.93 -2.21
C ARG A 43 -10.60 -6.24 -3.64
N LEU A 44 -9.32 -6.06 -3.96
CA LEU A 44 -8.77 -6.38 -5.28
C LEU A 44 -8.91 -7.87 -5.61
N ALA A 45 -8.64 -8.75 -4.64
CA ALA A 45 -8.84 -10.20 -4.82
C ALA A 45 -10.31 -10.53 -5.13
N ALA A 46 -11.26 -9.87 -4.46
CA ALA A 46 -12.68 -10.03 -4.72
C ALA A 46 -13.12 -9.53 -6.11
N LEU A 47 -12.40 -8.55 -6.68
CA LEU A 47 -12.65 -8.09 -8.06
C LEU A 47 -12.12 -9.07 -9.12
N GLY A 48 -11.31 -10.06 -8.74
CA GLY A 48 -10.80 -11.09 -9.64
C GLY A 48 -11.92 -11.77 -10.43
N GLY A 49 -11.86 -11.67 -11.76
CA GLY A 49 -12.83 -12.34 -12.65
C GLY A 49 -14.22 -11.69 -12.72
N THR A 50 -14.44 -10.54 -12.08
CA THR A 50 -15.70 -9.78 -12.19
C THR A 50 -15.86 -9.12 -13.56
N ALA A 51 -14.76 -8.74 -14.22
CA ALA A 51 -14.75 -8.08 -15.53
C ALA A 51 -14.54 -9.05 -16.71
N ARG A 52 -15.36 -10.11 -16.84
CA ARG A 52 -15.17 -11.16 -17.87
C ARG A 52 -15.25 -10.68 -19.32
N GLY A 53 -16.04 -9.64 -19.59
CA GLY A 53 -16.23 -9.06 -20.93
C GLY A 53 -15.25 -7.95 -21.29
N LEU A 54 -14.25 -7.66 -20.45
CA LEU A 54 -13.35 -6.54 -20.64
C LEU A 54 -12.47 -6.75 -21.89
N LYS A 55 -12.60 -5.88 -22.90
CA LYS A 55 -11.67 -5.80 -24.02
C LYS A 55 -10.45 -4.98 -23.61
N VAL A 56 -9.29 -5.63 -23.50
CA VAL A 56 -8.04 -4.97 -23.07
C VAL A 56 -7.60 -3.92 -24.11
N PRO A 57 -7.43 -2.64 -23.73
CA PRO A 57 -6.95 -1.62 -24.65
C PRO A 57 -5.49 -1.85 -25.06
N ARG A 58 -5.10 -1.38 -26.26
CA ARG A 58 -3.73 -1.52 -26.75
C ARG A 58 -2.76 -0.78 -25.81
N ARG A 59 -1.67 -1.44 -25.41
CA ARG A 59 -0.59 -0.81 -24.64
C ARG A 59 0.04 0.32 -25.44
N ARG A 60 0.12 1.51 -24.85
CA ARG A 60 0.82 2.66 -25.45
C ARG A 60 2.29 2.30 -25.68
N ARG A 61 2.74 2.34 -26.93
CA ARG A 61 4.16 2.18 -27.29
C ARG A 61 4.74 3.57 -27.51
N LEU A 62 5.93 3.83 -26.98
CA LEU A 62 6.68 5.03 -27.34
C LEU A 62 6.99 4.97 -28.85
N PRO A 63 6.85 6.09 -29.58
CA PRO A 63 7.19 6.12 -30.99
C PRO A 63 8.66 5.73 -31.15
N LYS A 64 8.97 4.86 -32.12
CA LYS A 64 10.35 4.58 -32.50
C LYS A 64 10.89 5.85 -33.14
N THR A 65 11.52 6.72 -32.34
CA THR A 65 12.32 7.82 -32.88
C THR A 65 13.33 7.21 -33.83
N GLN A 66 13.38 7.74 -35.04
CA GLN A 66 14.15 7.26 -36.17
C GLN A 66 15.62 7.11 -35.76
N ARG A 67 16.06 5.89 -35.44
CA ARG A 67 17.48 5.54 -35.50
C ARG A 67 17.83 5.29 -36.96
N ALA A 68 17.86 6.35 -37.74
CA ALA A 68 18.57 6.39 -39.01
C ALA A 68 19.42 7.66 -38.98
N ARG A 69 20.73 7.41 -38.95
CA ARG A 69 21.76 8.41 -39.19
C ARG A 69 21.67 8.91 -40.62
#